data_AF-A0A8S3F9X2-F1
#
_entry.id   AF-A0A8S3F9X2-F1
#
_cell.length_a   1.000
_cell.length_b   1.000
_cell.length_c   1.000
_cell.angle_alpha   90.00
_cell.angle_beta   90.00
_cell.angle_gamma   90.00
#
_symmetry.space_group_name_H-M   'P 1'
#
loop_
_entity.id
_entity.type
_entity.pdbx_description
1 polymer ?
#
loop_
_entity_poly.entity_id
_entity_poly.type
_entity_poly.pdbx_seq_one_letter_code
_entity_poly.pdbx_strand_id
1 'polypeptide(L)'
;MIDLIGRSKTQQITLLDLSKFLFRVTLRSADAGIIIETEGVEHVYDPDQIKTVKPFLAYTPNGTVSSTKLFYANYGQLEDLTHLASVVGNASLQGSIIIMRYGRIFRGDKVMHAQYFGAAGAILYNDPSDYAPFGTTPDQVYDQKWYLPPSGAQRGSAYTGNGDPLTPIYPSTDYMPKLHEDSVNSLPRIPSQPIGYGEAQVILKYLGGNEVPANWRGTLSNVTYRYGGELLNTSSIEVKSFNRLERKDTYNVIGIMKGEIEPDRYIVIGNHRDAWSLGSVDPTSGTATMLEITRVLGEMHKN
;
A
#
# COMPACT_ATOMS: atom_id res chain seq x y z
N MET A 1 -11.89 -37.16 -13.25
CA MET A 1 -11.23 -36.81 -11.98
C MET A 1 -10.63 -35.42 -12.16
N ILE A 2 -10.73 -34.49 -11.19
CA ILE A 2 -9.94 -33.25 -11.27
C ILE A 2 -8.52 -33.66 -10.89
N ASP A 3 -7.66 -33.74 -11.88
CA ASP A 3 -6.27 -34.13 -11.65
C ASP A 3 -5.52 -32.90 -11.15
N LEU A 4 -4.97 -33.02 -9.93
CA LEU A 4 -4.10 -31.99 -9.38
C LEU A 4 -2.74 -32.15 -10.06
N ILE A 5 -2.58 -31.46 -11.18
CA ILE A 5 -1.44 -31.62 -12.08
C ILE A 5 -0.17 -30.92 -11.60
N GLY A 6 -0.22 -30.10 -10.55
CA GLY A 6 1.00 -29.65 -9.91
C GLY A 6 0.86 -28.55 -8.86
N ARG A 7 1.95 -28.39 -8.09
CA ARG A 7 2.29 -27.15 -7.41
C ARG A 7 3.37 -26.47 -8.23
N SER A 8 3.07 -25.30 -8.80
CA SER A 8 4.11 -24.49 -9.43
C SER A 8 4.80 -23.66 -8.36
N LYS A 9 6.10 -23.90 -8.18
CA LYS A 9 6.98 -23.13 -7.30
C LYS A 9 7.61 -22.01 -8.13
N THR A 10 7.32 -20.77 -7.77
CA THR A 10 8.02 -19.61 -8.31
C THR A 10 8.74 -18.90 -7.19
N GLN A 11 9.91 -18.33 -7.46
CA GLN A 11 10.53 -17.42 -6.52
C GLN A 11 10.04 -16.01 -6.79
N GLN A 12 9.60 -15.30 -5.77
CA GLN A 12 9.31 -13.88 -5.87
C GLN A 12 10.10 -13.17 -4.80
N ILE A 13 10.59 -11.96 -5.12
CA ILE A 13 10.93 -11.06 -4.04
C ILE A 13 9.65 -10.72 -3.29
N THR A 14 9.57 -11.11 -2.03
CA THR A 14 8.55 -10.69 -1.08
C THR A 14 9.24 -10.08 0.13
N LEU A 15 8.53 -9.19 0.80
CA LEU A 15 9.06 -8.48 1.95
C LEU A 15 8.90 -9.30 3.22
N LEU A 16 9.98 -9.44 3.97
CA LEU A 16 9.94 -10.10 5.26
C LEU A 16 9.41 -9.12 6.32
N ASP A 17 8.33 -9.52 6.98
CA ASP A 17 7.87 -8.95 8.24
C ASP A 17 8.96 -9.12 9.30
N LEU A 18 9.50 -8.00 9.73
CA LEU A 18 10.30 -7.96 10.93
C LEU A 18 9.44 -7.32 12.02
N SER A 19 8.68 -8.14 12.73
CA SER A 19 7.97 -7.83 13.98
C SER A 19 8.82 -7.13 15.08
N LYS A 20 10.12 -6.90 14.83
CA LYS A 20 11.07 -6.15 15.66
C LYS A 20 11.47 -4.77 15.11
N PHE A 21 11.07 -4.39 13.90
CA PHE A 21 11.48 -3.13 13.26
C PHE A 21 10.28 -2.22 13.04
N LEU A 22 10.47 -0.95 13.40
CA LEU A 22 9.41 0.02 13.56
C LEU A 22 9.29 0.86 12.29
N PHE A 23 8.29 0.55 11.47
CA PHE A 23 7.79 1.44 10.42
C PHE A 23 7.13 2.65 11.08
N ARG A 24 7.70 3.85 10.88
CA ARG A 24 7.25 5.03 11.61
C ARG A 24 7.25 6.28 10.76
N VAL A 25 6.24 7.10 10.98
CA VAL A 25 6.27 8.52 10.69
C VAL A 25 6.33 9.25 12.02
N THR A 26 7.30 10.15 12.17
CA THR A 26 7.48 10.93 13.39
C THR A 26 7.44 12.41 13.05
N LEU A 27 6.55 13.16 13.70
CA LEU A 27 6.50 14.61 13.62
C LEU A 27 7.07 15.19 14.92
N ARG A 28 8.05 16.09 14.80
CA ARG A 28 8.75 16.70 15.93
C ARG A 28 8.45 18.20 16.03
N SER A 29 8.25 18.68 17.24
CA SER A 29 8.12 20.12 17.55
C SER A 29 9.45 20.86 17.36
N ALA A 30 9.39 22.18 17.21
CA ALA A 30 10.56 23.06 17.22
C ALA A 30 11.38 22.93 18.53
N ASP A 31 10.69 22.67 19.65
CA ASP A 31 11.30 22.48 20.98
C ASP A 31 11.79 21.03 21.22
N ALA A 32 12.00 20.26 20.16
CA ALA A 32 12.47 18.87 20.13
C ALA A 32 11.55 17.80 20.78
N GLY A 33 10.33 18.15 21.21
CA GLY A 33 9.31 17.17 21.63
C GLY A 33 8.72 16.37 20.46
N ILE A 34 8.30 15.12 20.70
CA ILE A 34 7.54 14.30 19.72
C ILE A 34 6.07 14.72 19.78
N ILE A 35 5.51 15.14 18.65
CA ILE A 35 4.08 15.49 18.52
C ILE A 35 3.27 14.24 18.20
N ILE A 36 3.72 13.47 17.23
CA ILE A 36 3.17 12.17 16.90
C ILE A 36 4.29 11.25 16.46
N GLU A 37 4.20 10.01 16.92
CA GLU A 37 4.95 8.87 16.41
C GLU A 37 3.93 7.80 16.07
N THR A 38 3.84 7.43 14.78
CA THR A 38 2.87 6.43 14.36
C THR A 38 3.20 5.08 14.99
N GLU A 39 2.22 4.44 15.58
CA GLU A 39 2.43 3.13 16.20
C GLU A 39 2.58 2.02 15.15
N GLY A 40 2.05 2.28 13.94
CA GLY A 40 2.09 1.32 12.83
C GLY A 40 1.33 0.04 13.19
N VAL A 41 0.26 0.17 13.98
CA VAL A 41 -0.63 -0.93 14.36
C VAL A 41 -2.07 -0.51 14.10
N GLU A 42 -2.83 -1.43 13.52
CA GLU A 42 -4.27 -1.28 13.42
C GLU A 42 -4.90 -1.66 14.75
N HIS A 43 -6.06 -1.08 15.06
CA HIS A 43 -6.82 -1.51 16.22
C HIS A 43 -7.24 -2.98 16.04
N VAL A 44 -6.90 -3.82 17.01
CA VAL A 44 -7.27 -5.24 17.01
C VAL A 44 -8.64 -5.36 17.68
N TYR A 45 -9.63 -5.80 16.91
CA TYR A 45 -11.02 -5.92 17.38
C TYR A 45 -11.31 -7.27 18.04
N ASP A 46 -10.52 -8.29 17.72
CA ASP A 46 -10.64 -9.63 18.30
C ASP A 46 -9.27 -10.04 18.89
N PRO A 47 -9.15 -10.21 20.22
CA PRO A 47 -7.90 -10.56 20.90
C PRO A 47 -7.30 -11.89 20.44
N ASP A 48 -8.12 -12.81 19.90
CA ASP A 48 -7.67 -14.10 19.39
C ASP A 48 -7.17 -14.01 17.92
N GLN A 49 -7.16 -12.80 17.34
CA GLN A 49 -6.63 -12.60 15.99
C GLN A 49 -5.15 -12.98 15.90
N ILE A 50 -4.87 -13.73 14.83
CA ILE A 50 -3.52 -14.04 14.35
C ILE A 50 -2.72 -12.74 14.27
N LYS A 51 -1.46 -12.77 14.75
CA LYS A 51 -0.53 -11.65 14.56
C LYS A 51 -0.45 -11.29 13.07
N THR A 52 -1.03 -10.15 12.70
CA THR A 52 -1.00 -9.64 11.33
C THR A 52 0.27 -8.82 11.11
N VAL A 53 0.74 -8.77 9.87
CA VAL A 53 1.86 -7.91 9.49
C VAL A 53 1.45 -6.46 9.68
N LYS A 54 2.33 -5.62 10.23
CA LYS A 54 2.06 -4.17 10.39
C LYS A 54 1.78 -3.50 9.04
N PRO A 55 1.07 -2.36 8.98
CA PRO A 55 0.90 -1.62 7.74
C PRO A 55 2.25 -1.19 7.14
N PHE A 56 2.48 -1.52 5.87
CA PHE A 56 3.65 -1.10 5.10
C PHE A 56 3.32 -1.08 3.62
N LEU A 57 4.13 -0.37 2.83
CA LEU A 57 4.09 -0.41 1.38
C LEU A 57 5.18 -1.36 0.89
N ALA A 58 4.81 -2.44 0.24
CA ALA A 58 5.78 -3.39 -0.28
C ALA A 58 6.57 -2.80 -1.47
N TYR A 59 7.81 -3.26 -1.62
CA TYR A 59 8.81 -2.86 -2.60
C TYR A 59 9.42 -1.46 -2.43
N THR A 60 9.02 -0.69 -1.42
CA THR A 60 9.71 0.56 -1.08
C THR A 60 11.00 0.23 -0.32
N PRO A 61 12.09 0.99 -0.51
CA PRO A 61 13.38 0.65 0.08
C PRO A 61 13.42 0.89 1.58
N ASN A 62 14.36 0.23 2.24
CA ASN A 62 14.80 0.60 3.58
C ASN A 62 15.44 1.99 3.55
N GLY A 63 15.05 2.84 4.49
CA GLY A 63 15.67 4.14 4.67
C GLY A 63 14.96 4.99 5.71
N THR A 64 15.71 5.94 6.26
CA THR A 64 15.18 7.00 7.12
C THR A 64 15.41 8.32 6.41
N VAL A 65 14.33 9.07 6.21
CA VAL A 65 14.36 10.40 5.60
C VAL A 65 13.71 11.35 6.57
N SER A 66 14.40 12.45 6.88
CA SER A 66 13.87 13.54 7.67
C SER A 66 13.89 14.81 6.85
N SER A 67 12.82 15.60 6.93
CA SER A 67 12.65 16.85 6.20
C SER A 67 11.94 17.87 7.09
N THR A 68 12.31 19.14 6.94
CA THR A 68 11.57 20.27 7.51
C THR A 68 10.40 20.69 6.62
N LYS A 69 10.33 20.13 5.41
CA LYS A 69 9.33 20.41 4.39
C LYS A 69 8.42 19.21 4.16
N LEU A 70 7.12 19.43 4.30
CA LEU A 70 6.07 18.48 3.97
C LEU A 70 5.10 19.14 2.99
N PHE A 71 4.76 18.44 1.90
CA PHE A 71 3.77 18.91 0.94
C PHE A 71 2.61 17.94 0.82
N TYR A 72 1.39 18.47 0.67
CA TYR A 72 0.21 17.68 0.36
C TYR A 72 -0.07 17.73 -1.13
N ALA A 73 -0.15 16.55 -1.76
CA ALA A 73 -0.29 16.42 -3.21
C ALA A 73 -1.57 15.69 -3.61
N ASN A 74 -2.68 15.90 -2.88
CA ASN A 74 -3.98 15.33 -3.23
C ASN A 74 -3.92 13.81 -3.43
N TYR A 75 -4.41 13.29 -4.56
CA TYR A 75 -4.35 11.87 -4.90
C TYR A 75 -3.01 11.45 -5.52
N GLY A 76 -2.01 12.33 -5.56
CA GLY A 76 -0.69 11.99 -6.10
C GLY A 76 -0.68 11.71 -7.61
N GLN A 77 -1.70 12.17 -8.34
CA GLN A 77 -1.71 12.06 -9.79
C GLN A 77 -0.62 12.94 -10.40
N LEU A 78 -0.24 12.66 -11.65
CA LEU A 78 0.80 13.45 -12.32
C LEU A 78 0.38 14.92 -12.42
N GLU A 79 -0.90 15.19 -12.65
CA GLU A 79 -1.49 16.53 -12.68
C GLU A 79 -1.47 17.19 -11.31
N ASP A 80 -1.70 16.42 -10.23
CA ASP A 80 -1.66 16.93 -8.86
C ASP A 80 -0.24 17.42 -8.51
N LEU A 81 0.79 16.61 -8.80
CA LEU A 81 2.17 16.98 -8.52
C LEU A 81 2.67 18.10 -9.44
N THR A 82 2.24 18.12 -10.69
CA THR A 82 2.55 19.21 -11.64
C THR A 82 1.95 20.52 -11.15
N HIS A 83 0.69 20.49 -10.71
CA HIS A 83 0.02 21.65 -10.13
C HIS A 83 0.72 22.13 -8.86
N LEU A 84 1.02 21.21 -7.93
CA LEU A 84 1.78 21.51 -6.71
C LEU A 84 3.12 22.19 -7.05
N ALA A 85 3.90 21.61 -7.96
CA ALA A 85 5.19 22.16 -8.39
C ALA A 85 5.05 23.56 -9.02
N SER A 86 3.94 23.85 -9.72
CA SER A 86 3.67 25.18 -10.27
C SER A 86 3.35 26.22 -9.18
N VAL A 87 2.71 25.79 -8.07
CA VAL A 87 2.33 26.65 -6.95
C VAL A 87 3.50 26.91 -6.00
N VAL A 88 4.25 25.87 -5.61
CA VAL A 88 5.31 25.99 -4.59
C VAL A 88 6.71 26.10 -5.18
N GLY A 89 6.85 25.94 -6.49
CA GLY A 89 8.13 25.85 -7.20
C GLY A 89 8.74 24.45 -7.12
N ASN A 90 9.17 23.92 -8.27
CA ASN A 90 9.73 22.57 -8.38
C ASN A 90 10.96 22.34 -7.46
N ALA A 91 11.80 23.36 -7.27
CA ALA A 91 12.95 23.29 -6.37
C ALA A 91 12.57 23.08 -4.90
N SER A 92 11.36 23.49 -4.50
CA SER A 92 10.87 23.31 -3.14
C SER A 92 10.56 21.85 -2.80
N LEU A 93 10.23 21.04 -3.81
CA LEU A 93 9.90 19.62 -3.65
C LEU A 93 11.14 18.73 -3.49
N GLN A 94 12.30 19.21 -3.93
CA GLN A 94 13.55 18.47 -3.84
C GLN A 94 13.94 18.19 -2.38
N GLY A 95 14.14 16.92 -2.05
CA GLY A 95 14.47 16.47 -0.70
C GLY A 95 13.31 16.54 0.30
N SER A 96 12.09 16.89 -0.14
CA SER A 96 10.92 17.00 0.73
C SER A 96 10.25 15.65 0.99
N ILE A 97 9.31 15.63 1.94
CA ILE A 97 8.38 14.52 2.09
C ILE A 97 7.03 14.94 1.51
N ILE A 98 6.37 14.05 0.77
CA ILE A 98 5.05 14.30 0.18
C ILE A 98 4.01 13.37 0.80
N ILE A 99 2.92 13.93 1.31
CA ILE A 99 1.75 13.20 1.80
C ILE A 99 0.63 13.21 0.75
N MET A 100 0.06 12.03 0.47
CA MET A 100 -0.94 11.80 -0.57
C MET A 100 -2.06 10.91 -0.05
N ARG A 101 -3.29 11.13 -0.52
CA ARG A 101 -4.42 10.23 -0.24
C ARG A 101 -4.46 9.06 -1.21
N TYR A 102 -4.88 7.90 -0.72
CA TYR A 102 -5.26 6.74 -1.53
C TYR A 102 -6.44 7.05 -2.45
N GLY A 103 -6.60 6.28 -3.53
CA GLY A 103 -7.67 6.42 -4.53
C GLY A 103 -7.19 6.98 -5.87
N ARG A 104 -8.09 7.00 -6.87
CA ARG A 104 -7.89 7.45 -8.27
C ARG A 104 -6.88 6.66 -9.10
N ILE A 105 -5.64 6.56 -8.64
CA ILE A 105 -4.55 5.86 -9.33
C ILE A 105 -3.91 4.81 -8.42
N PHE A 106 -3.14 3.90 -9.03
CA PHE A 106 -2.41 2.88 -8.29
C PHE A 106 -1.36 3.50 -7.36
N ARG A 107 -1.18 2.90 -6.19
CA ARG A 107 -0.35 3.46 -5.11
C ARG A 107 1.13 3.52 -5.45
N GLY A 108 1.63 2.58 -6.24
CA GLY A 108 3.01 2.61 -6.74
C GLY A 108 3.26 3.83 -7.61
N ASP A 109 2.32 4.19 -8.48
CA ASP A 109 2.44 5.37 -9.34
C ASP A 109 2.54 6.67 -8.53
N LYS A 110 1.78 6.78 -7.42
CA LYS A 110 1.89 7.94 -6.50
C LYS A 110 3.32 8.11 -5.98
N VAL A 111 3.94 7.00 -5.55
CA VAL A 111 5.32 7.00 -5.03
C VAL A 111 6.31 7.33 -6.15
N MET A 112 6.12 6.77 -7.35
CA MET A 112 6.94 7.07 -8.52
C MET A 112 6.83 8.53 -8.97
N HIS A 113 5.63 9.11 -8.93
CA HIS A 113 5.42 10.54 -9.21
C HIS A 113 6.13 11.40 -8.16
N ALA A 114 5.93 11.15 -6.87
CA ALA A 114 6.62 11.89 -5.81
C ALA A 114 8.15 11.85 -5.99
N GLN A 115 8.70 10.67 -6.30
CA GLN A 115 10.11 10.49 -6.62
C GLN A 115 10.54 11.28 -7.87
N TYR A 116 9.73 11.28 -8.93
CA TYR A 116 10.02 12.04 -10.15
C TYR A 116 10.13 13.55 -9.89
N PHE A 117 9.32 14.10 -8.98
CA PHE A 117 9.40 15.49 -8.54
C PHE A 117 10.45 15.75 -7.45
N GLY A 118 11.30 14.75 -7.14
CA GLY A 118 12.45 14.91 -6.26
C GLY A 118 12.15 14.78 -4.76
N ALA A 119 10.97 14.28 -4.39
CA ALA A 119 10.70 13.94 -3.00
C ALA A 119 11.69 12.87 -2.51
N ALA A 120 12.13 12.99 -1.27
CA ALA A 120 12.97 11.99 -0.62
C ALA A 120 12.15 10.91 0.10
N GLY A 121 10.87 11.17 0.40
CA GLY A 121 9.98 10.18 1.00
C GLY A 121 8.50 10.47 0.73
N ALA A 122 7.65 9.45 0.90
CA ALA A 122 6.21 9.59 0.69
C ALA A 122 5.38 8.99 1.83
N ILE A 123 4.25 9.62 2.12
CA ILE A 123 3.27 9.15 3.11
C ILE A 123 1.94 8.97 2.40
N LEU A 124 1.31 7.80 2.56
CA LEU A 124 0.00 7.52 2.00
C LEU A 124 -1.03 7.33 3.11
N TYR A 125 -2.22 7.90 2.96
CA TYR A 125 -3.31 7.71 3.93
C TYR A 125 -4.67 7.56 3.26
N ASN A 126 -5.64 6.98 3.97
CA ASN A 126 -7.00 6.74 3.48
C ASN A 126 -7.94 7.86 3.94
N ASP A 127 -8.14 8.90 3.13
CA ASP A 127 -9.01 10.01 3.52
C ASP A 127 -10.45 9.55 3.80
N PRO A 128 -11.11 10.01 4.89
CA PRO A 128 -12.49 9.63 5.18
C PRO A 128 -13.48 10.00 4.06
N SER A 129 -13.16 10.99 3.22
CA SER A 129 -14.00 11.36 2.09
C SER A 129 -14.24 10.20 1.11
N ASP A 130 -13.26 9.29 1.00
CA ASP A 130 -13.34 8.11 0.15
C ASP A 130 -13.60 6.81 0.95
N TYR A 131 -13.10 6.72 2.19
CA TYR A 131 -13.05 5.47 2.95
C TYR A 131 -13.95 5.41 4.20
N ALA A 132 -14.52 6.54 4.62
CA ALA A 132 -15.50 6.63 5.71
C ALA A 132 -16.49 7.81 5.52
N PRO A 133 -17.19 7.89 4.37
CA PRO A 133 -17.94 9.10 3.99
C PRO A 133 -19.16 9.40 4.86
N PHE A 134 -19.64 8.43 5.64
CA PHE A 134 -20.82 8.58 6.51
C PHE A 134 -20.47 8.87 7.97
N GLY A 135 -19.19 9.06 8.28
CA GLY A 135 -18.72 9.44 9.62
C GLY A 135 -17.52 8.64 10.08
N THR A 136 -16.77 9.23 11.01
CA THR A 136 -15.54 8.66 11.58
C THR A 136 -15.65 8.39 13.08
N THR A 137 -16.85 8.51 13.65
CA THR A 137 -17.10 8.18 15.06
C THR A 137 -17.12 6.65 15.24
N PRO A 138 -16.86 6.12 16.45
CA PRO A 138 -16.80 4.68 16.69
C PRO A 138 -18.04 3.89 16.24
N ASP A 139 -19.24 4.50 16.30
CA ASP A 139 -20.52 3.93 15.86
C ASP A 139 -20.72 3.95 14.33
N GLN A 140 -19.86 4.66 13.59
CA GLN A 140 -19.92 4.79 12.13
C GLN A 140 -18.84 3.97 11.40
N VAL A 141 -17.88 3.39 12.11
CA VAL A 141 -16.77 2.62 11.54
C VAL A 141 -16.79 1.18 12.03
N TYR A 142 -15.86 0.37 11.54
CA TYR A 142 -15.68 -0.99 12.05
C TYR A 142 -15.35 -0.97 13.55
N ASP A 143 -15.95 -1.83 14.37
CA ASP A 143 -16.76 -3.02 14.03
C ASP A 143 -18.28 -2.81 13.92
N GLN A 144 -18.79 -1.62 14.23
CA GLN A 144 -20.23 -1.33 14.23
C GLN A 144 -20.80 -1.19 12.81
N LYS A 145 -19.97 -0.68 11.89
CA LYS A 145 -20.26 -0.58 10.46
C LYS A 145 -19.07 -1.04 9.63
N TRP A 146 -19.24 -1.09 8.33
CA TRP A 146 -18.21 -1.49 7.36
C TRP A 146 -17.21 -0.40 6.93
N TYR A 147 -17.26 0.81 7.49
CA TYR A 147 -16.34 1.89 7.12
C TYR A 147 -14.99 1.79 7.84
N LEU A 148 -13.96 2.35 7.23
CA LEU A 148 -12.59 2.26 7.72
C LEU A 148 -12.44 2.99 9.07
N PRO A 149 -11.86 2.35 10.11
CA PRO A 149 -11.51 3.00 11.38
C PRO A 149 -10.31 3.97 11.27
N PRO A 150 -10.11 4.89 12.24
CA PRO A 150 -9.04 5.90 12.19
C PRO A 150 -7.61 5.35 12.20
N SER A 151 -7.41 4.18 12.78
CA SER A 151 -6.13 3.46 12.78
C SER A 151 -5.94 2.56 11.56
N GLY A 152 -6.99 2.37 10.73
CA GLY A 152 -6.93 1.51 9.56
C GLY A 152 -6.02 2.09 8.48
N ALA A 153 -5.02 1.32 8.05
CA ALA A 153 -4.02 1.75 7.08
C ALA A 153 -3.89 0.73 5.95
N GLN A 154 -4.16 1.16 4.71
CA GLN A 154 -4.11 0.27 3.56
C GLN A 154 -2.66 -0.17 3.26
N ARG A 155 -2.41 -1.48 3.39
CA ARG A 155 -1.22 -2.15 2.87
C ARG A 155 -1.28 -2.26 1.34
N GLY A 156 -0.14 -2.50 0.71
CA GLY A 156 -0.13 -2.81 -0.72
C GLY A 156 1.25 -2.78 -1.34
N SER A 157 1.36 -3.34 -2.55
CA SER A 157 2.54 -3.21 -3.38
C SER A 157 2.67 -1.78 -3.93
N ALA A 158 3.89 -1.24 -3.89
CA ALA A 158 4.30 -0.03 -4.61
C ALA A 158 5.13 -0.35 -5.87
N TYR A 159 5.39 -1.62 -6.18
CA TYR A 159 5.99 -2.04 -7.44
C TYR A 159 5.03 -1.80 -8.60
N THR A 160 5.47 -1.08 -9.63
CA THR A 160 4.65 -0.67 -10.78
C THR A 160 4.75 -1.60 -11.98
N GLY A 161 5.55 -2.66 -11.88
CA GLY A 161 5.64 -3.69 -12.92
C GLY A 161 4.67 -4.84 -12.69
N ASN A 162 4.79 -5.88 -13.53
CA ASN A 162 4.03 -7.11 -13.42
C ASN A 162 4.98 -8.30 -13.19
N GLY A 163 4.49 -9.35 -12.53
CA GLY A 163 5.27 -10.55 -12.22
C GLY A 163 6.38 -10.33 -11.19
N ASP A 164 7.36 -11.24 -11.15
CA ASP A 164 8.56 -11.09 -10.33
C ASP A 164 9.43 -9.93 -10.87
N PRO A 165 9.75 -8.90 -10.06
CA PRO A 165 10.60 -7.79 -10.47
C PRO A 165 11.95 -8.21 -11.06
N LEU A 166 12.51 -9.36 -10.63
CA LEU A 166 13.84 -9.79 -11.05
C LEU A 166 13.87 -10.65 -12.30
N THR A 167 12.73 -11.16 -12.76
CA THR A 167 12.63 -11.99 -13.96
C THR A 167 11.50 -11.47 -14.85
N PRO A 168 11.57 -10.21 -15.31
CA PRO A 168 10.54 -9.68 -16.19
C PRO A 168 10.42 -10.60 -17.41
N ILE A 169 9.18 -10.82 -17.87
CA ILE A 169 8.81 -11.66 -19.03
C ILE A 169 9.22 -13.15 -18.98
N TYR A 170 9.95 -13.60 -17.95
CA TYR A 170 10.40 -14.98 -17.80
C TYR A 170 9.86 -15.64 -16.53
N PRO A 171 9.66 -16.97 -16.52
CA PRO A 171 9.26 -17.67 -15.31
C PRO A 171 10.38 -17.64 -14.27
N SER A 172 10.06 -17.23 -13.03
CA SER A 172 11.03 -17.17 -11.93
C SER A 172 11.27 -18.56 -11.32
N THR A 173 12.05 -19.37 -12.03
CA THR A 173 12.52 -20.68 -11.58
C THR A 173 13.84 -20.57 -10.82
N ASP A 174 14.24 -21.64 -10.12
CA ASP A 174 15.48 -21.67 -9.33
C ASP A 174 16.74 -21.41 -10.18
N TYR A 175 16.70 -21.76 -11.48
CA TYR A 175 17.83 -21.62 -12.41
C TYR A 175 17.77 -20.36 -13.29
N MET A 176 16.69 -19.58 -13.20
CA MET A 176 16.53 -18.37 -14.00
C MET A 176 17.50 -17.29 -13.51
N PRO A 177 18.34 -16.71 -14.40
CA PRO A 177 19.15 -15.54 -14.06
C PRO A 177 18.25 -14.38 -13.60
N LYS A 178 18.64 -13.76 -12.50
CA LYS A 178 17.87 -12.69 -11.86
C LYS A 178 18.56 -11.35 -12.07
N LEU A 179 17.78 -10.33 -12.40
CA LEU A 179 18.25 -8.96 -12.44
C LEU A 179 18.71 -8.50 -11.06
N HIS A 180 19.57 -7.47 -11.04
CA HIS A 180 19.88 -6.75 -9.81
C HIS A 180 18.74 -5.78 -9.51
N GLU A 181 18.37 -5.62 -8.24
CA GLU A 181 17.27 -4.73 -7.82
C GLU A 181 17.45 -3.30 -8.34
N ASP A 182 18.69 -2.78 -8.35
CA ASP A 182 19.04 -1.45 -8.89
C ASP A 182 18.82 -1.27 -10.38
N SER A 183 18.74 -2.36 -11.14
CA SER A 183 18.45 -2.30 -12.58
C SER A 183 16.95 -2.27 -12.89
N VAL A 184 16.08 -2.46 -11.89
CA VAL A 184 14.62 -2.50 -12.06
C VAL A 184 14.03 -1.11 -11.83
N ASN A 185 13.62 -0.45 -12.91
CA ASN A 185 13.06 0.91 -12.87
C ASN A 185 11.66 1.00 -12.25
N SER A 186 10.93 -0.10 -12.21
CA SER A 186 9.59 -0.18 -11.62
C SER A 186 9.59 -0.43 -10.11
N LEU A 187 10.78 -0.56 -9.49
CA LEU A 187 10.94 -0.55 -8.04
C LEU A 187 11.12 0.89 -7.54
N PRO A 188 10.29 1.36 -6.58
CA PRO A 188 10.48 2.66 -5.94
C PRO A 188 11.84 2.79 -5.25
N ARG A 189 12.37 4.02 -5.20
CA ARG A 189 13.67 4.37 -4.62
C ARG A 189 13.58 5.29 -3.40
N ILE A 190 12.37 5.66 -2.99
CA ILE A 190 12.13 6.53 -1.84
C ILE A 190 11.40 5.77 -0.72
N PRO A 191 11.85 5.86 0.54
CA PRO A 191 11.11 5.32 1.68
C PRO A 191 9.69 5.85 1.71
N SER A 192 8.72 4.94 1.76
CA SER A 192 7.30 5.32 1.79
C SER A 192 6.51 4.46 2.76
N GLN A 193 5.57 5.10 3.46
CA GLN A 193 4.81 4.47 4.55
C GLN A 193 3.31 4.80 4.45
N PRO A 194 2.42 3.79 4.55
CA PRO A 194 1.00 4.03 4.75
C PRO A 194 0.71 4.29 6.23
N ILE A 195 -0.22 5.21 6.49
CA ILE A 195 -0.66 5.59 7.84
C ILE A 195 -2.19 5.62 7.92
N GLY A 196 -2.71 5.53 9.15
CA GLY A 196 -4.13 5.70 9.41
C GLY A 196 -4.54 7.17 9.22
N TYR A 197 -5.82 7.42 8.94
CA TYR A 197 -6.29 8.79 8.76
C TYR A 197 -6.35 9.57 10.07
N GLY A 198 -6.44 8.90 11.22
CA GLY A 198 -6.29 9.56 12.53
C GLY A 198 -4.89 10.15 12.73
N GLU A 199 -3.85 9.45 12.27
CA GLU A 199 -2.48 9.93 12.30
C GLU A 199 -2.26 11.04 11.26
N ALA A 200 -2.82 10.87 10.06
CA ALA A 200 -2.79 11.89 9.00
C ALA A 200 -3.47 13.19 9.45
N GLN A 201 -4.57 13.10 10.21
CA GLN A 201 -5.25 14.26 10.79
C GLN A 201 -4.31 15.10 11.67
N VAL A 202 -3.47 14.45 12.47
CA VAL A 202 -2.49 15.16 13.32
C VAL A 202 -1.43 15.80 12.44
N ILE A 203 -0.85 15.07 11.49
CA ILE A 203 0.22 15.57 10.61
C ILE A 203 -0.25 16.76 9.77
N LEU A 204 -1.43 16.67 9.14
CA LEU A 204 -1.94 17.68 8.23
C LEU A 204 -2.32 18.99 8.95
N LYS A 205 -2.57 18.99 10.27
CA LYS A 205 -2.78 20.22 11.06
C LYS A 205 -1.56 21.13 11.10
N TYR A 206 -0.36 20.55 10.95
CA TYR A 206 0.90 21.28 11.00
C TYR A 206 1.42 21.66 9.61
N LEU A 207 0.66 21.40 8.54
CA LEU A 207 1.02 21.89 7.21
C LEU A 207 0.93 23.42 7.19
N GLY A 208 2.01 24.07 6.75
CA GLY A 208 2.02 25.48 6.43
C GLY A 208 1.50 25.76 5.01
N GLY A 209 1.79 26.97 4.51
CA GLY A 209 1.47 27.37 3.15
C GLY A 209 0.00 27.72 2.89
N ASN A 210 -0.29 28.01 1.63
CA ASN A 210 -1.61 28.43 1.18
C ASN A 210 -2.62 27.28 1.20
N GLU A 211 -3.90 27.61 1.38
CA GLU A 211 -4.98 26.63 1.29
C GLU A 211 -5.09 26.03 -0.12
N VAL A 212 -5.41 24.74 -0.16
CA VAL A 212 -5.69 24.05 -1.42
C VAL A 212 -7.10 24.37 -1.94
N PRO A 213 -7.34 24.25 -3.26
CA PRO A 213 -8.67 24.42 -3.84
C PRO A 213 -9.67 23.40 -3.30
N ALA A 214 -10.96 23.70 -3.43
CA ALA A 214 -12.04 22.91 -2.81
C ALA A 214 -12.01 21.43 -3.21
N ASN A 215 -11.66 21.11 -4.45
CA ASN A 215 -11.58 19.73 -4.97
C ASN A 215 -10.41 18.91 -4.37
N TRP A 216 -9.43 19.55 -3.74
CA TRP A 216 -8.31 18.87 -3.06
C TRP A 216 -8.59 18.59 -1.59
N ARG A 217 -9.66 19.16 -1.04
CA ARG A 217 -10.02 19.01 0.38
C ARG A 217 -10.63 17.61 0.61
N GLY A 218 -10.19 16.94 1.65
CA GLY A 218 -10.83 15.75 2.20
C GLY A 218 -11.81 16.11 3.32
N THR A 219 -12.19 15.12 4.14
CA THR A 219 -13.16 15.31 5.24
C THR A 219 -12.57 15.03 6.63
N LEU A 220 -11.24 15.02 6.76
CA LEU A 220 -10.58 15.01 8.08
C LEU A 220 -11.09 16.15 8.97
N SER A 221 -11.46 15.79 10.21
CA SER A 221 -11.98 16.72 11.20
C SER A 221 -10.91 17.71 11.68
N ASN A 222 -11.27 19.00 11.82
CA ASN A 222 -10.40 20.05 12.33
C ASN A 222 -9.05 20.17 11.57
N VAL A 223 -9.07 19.97 10.25
CA VAL A 223 -7.91 20.13 9.35
C VAL A 223 -8.25 21.12 8.25
N THR A 224 -7.44 22.16 8.11
CA THR A 224 -7.42 23.00 6.91
C THR A 224 -6.36 22.45 5.96
N TYR A 225 -6.78 21.93 4.81
CA TYR A 225 -5.85 21.40 3.81
C TYR A 225 -5.07 22.54 3.16
N ARG A 226 -3.74 22.44 3.22
CA ARG A 226 -2.80 23.42 2.67
C ARG A 226 -1.80 22.70 1.77
N TYR A 227 -1.21 23.41 0.83
CA TYR A 227 -0.19 22.83 -0.06
C TYR A 227 1.04 22.34 0.72
N GLY A 228 1.32 22.95 1.87
CA GLY A 228 2.50 22.66 2.66
C GLY A 228 3.69 23.57 2.34
N GLY A 229 4.88 23.09 2.67
CA GLY A 229 6.10 23.88 2.74
C GLY A 229 6.75 23.67 4.09
N GLU A 230 7.25 24.74 4.70
CA GLU A 230 7.68 24.72 6.09
C GLU A 230 6.50 24.36 6.99
N LEU A 231 6.74 23.45 7.92
CA LEU A 231 5.72 23.02 8.86
C LEU A 231 5.50 24.09 9.95
N LEU A 232 4.25 24.27 10.37
CA LEU A 232 3.87 25.20 11.43
C LEU A 232 4.35 24.67 12.78
N ASN A 233 5.00 25.50 13.60
CA ASN A 233 5.39 25.18 14.99
C ASN A 233 6.12 23.83 15.17
N THR A 234 6.80 23.34 14.14
CA THR A 234 7.43 22.02 14.12
C THR A 234 8.79 22.07 13.44
N SER A 235 9.69 21.19 13.87
CA SER A 235 11.07 21.16 13.37
C SER A 235 11.21 20.27 12.15
N SER A 236 10.60 19.09 12.18
CA SER A 236 10.81 18.08 11.14
C SER A 236 9.74 17.00 11.15
N ILE A 237 9.57 16.38 9.98
CA ILE A 237 8.88 15.11 9.81
C ILE A 237 9.89 14.06 9.32
N GLU A 238 9.86 12.88 9.93
CA GLU A 238 10.70 11.74 9.60
C GLU A 238 9.83 10.59 9.10
N VAL A 239 10.23 9.97 7.98
CA VAL A 239 9.67 8.72 7.47
C VAL A 239 10.76 7.65 7.58
N LYS A 240 10.45 6.59 8.32
CA LYS A 240 11.34 5.48 8.59
C LYS A 240 10.72 4.18 8.08
N SER A 241 11.29 3.65 7.01
CA SER A 241 10.94 2.35 6.43
C SER A 241 12.08 1.35 6.65
N PHE A 242 11.75 0.14 7.10
CA PHE A 242 12.71 -0.96 7.29
C PHE A 242 12.43 -2.15 6.37
N ASN A 243 11.84 -1.87 5.22
CA ASN A 243 11.52 -2.87 4.22
C ASN A 243 12.79 -3.57 3.69
N ARG A 244 12.82 -4.90 3.75
CA ARG A 244 13.84 -5.74 3.10
C ARG A 244 13.23 -6.62 2.00
N LEU A 245 13.80 -6.50 0.80
CA LEU A 245 13.51 -7.42 -0.31
C LEU A 245 14.12 -8.80 0.00
N GLU A 246 13.30 -9.84 -0.04
CA GLU A 246 13.74 -11.22 0.20
C GLU A 246 13.11 -12.17 -0.81
N ARG A 247 13.88 -13.12 -1.33
CA ARG A 247 13.32 -14.12 -2.23
C ARG A 247 12.54 -15.16 -1.41
N LYS A 248 11.27 -15.38 -1.74
CA LYS A 248 10.43 -16.43 -1.19
C LYS A 248 9.87 -17.31 -2.28
N ASP A 249 9.62 -18.55 -1.89
CA ASP A 249 8.90 -19.50 -2.70
C ASP A 249 7.39 -19.21 -2.62
N THR A 250 6.74 -19.03 -3.76
CA THR A 250 5.30 -18.88 -3.91
C THR A 250 4.73 -20.09 -4.63
N TYR A 251 3.48 -20.45 -4.30
CA TYR A 251 2.88 -21.71 -4.74
C TYR A 251 1.51 -21.49 -5.38
N ASN A 252 1.42 -21.79 -6.67
CA ASN A 252 0.16 -21.92 -7.38
C ASN A 252 -0.35 -23.36 -7.32
N VAL A 253 -1.66 -23.52 -7.12
CA VAL A 253 -2.34 -24.83 -7.16
C VAL A 253 -3.15 -24.87 -8.45
N ILE A 254 -2.89 -25.88 -9.28
CA ILE A 254 -3.53 -26.03 -10.59
C ILE A 254 -4.21 -27.40 -10.64
N GLY A 255 -5.52 -27.38 -10.88
CA GLY A 255 -6.32 -28.58 -11.16
C GLY A 255 -6.86 -28.52 -12.58
N ILE A 256 -6.97 -29.67 -13.26
CA ILE A 256 -7.54 -29.77 -14.60
C ILE A 256 -8.69 -30.77 -14.63
N MET A 257 -9.77 -30.39 -15.30
CA MET A 257 -10.80 -31.30 -15.80
C MET A 257 -10.65 -31.38 -17.32
N LYS A 258 -10.23 -32.53 -17.83
CA LYS A 258 -9.95 -32.70 -19.27
C LYS A 258 -11.26 -32.71 -20.06
N GLY A 259 -11.34 -31.89 -21.11
CA GLY A 259 -12.47 -31.90 -22.03
C GLY A 259 -12.57 -33.23 -22.79
N GLU A 260 -13.80 -33.69 -23.05
CA GLU A 260 -14.03 -34.95 -23.76
C GLU A 260 -13.79 -34.82 -25.27
N ILE A 261 -14.27 -33.74 -25.89
CA ILE A 261 -14.17 -33.50 -27.33
C ILE A 261 -12.93 -32.67 -27.69
N GLU A 262 -12.71 -31.55 -27.00
CA GLU A 262 -11.63 -30.60 -27.29
C GLU A 262 -10.67 -30.44 -26.08
N PRO A 263 -9.87 -31.48 -25.73
CA PRO A 263 -8.99 -31.45 -24.55
C PRO A 263 -7.83 -30.43 -24.64
N ASP A 264 -7.57 -29.86 -25.81
CA ASP A 264 -6.55 -28.84 -26.10
C ASP A 264 -7.11 -27.40 -26.09
N ARG A 265 -8.40 -27.23 -25.77
CA ARG A 265 -9.03 -25.92 -25.55
C ARG A 265 -9.24 -25.69 -24.07
N TYR A 266 -8.71 -24.58 -23.56
CA TYR A 266 -8.70 -24.30 -22.12
C TYR A 266 -9.69 -23.20 -21.75
N ILE A 267 -10.53 -23.49 -20.76
CA ILE A 267 -11.25 -22.48 -19.98
C ILE A 267 -10.52 -22.39 -18.64
N VAL A 268 -9.96 -21.22 -18.34
CA VAL A 268 -9.20 -20.99 -17.10
C VAL A 268 -10.05 -20.21 -16.12
N ILE A 269 -10.29 -20.79 -14.95
CA ILE A 269 -10.90 -20.13 -13.80
C ILE A 269 -9.84 -20.07 -12.71
N GLY A 270 -9.58 -18.86 -12.17
CA GLY A 270 -8.54 -18.66 -11.19
C GLY A 270 -8.89 -17.58 -10.17
N ASN A 271 -8.32 -17.72 -8.98
CA ASN A 271 -8.41 -16.76 -7.89
C ASN A 271 -7.07 -16.81 -7.12
N HIS A 272 -6.53 -15.65 -6.74
CA HIS A 272 -5.36 -15.62 -5.87
C HIS A 272 -5.75 -16.02 -4.44
N ARG A 273 -4.78 -16.49 -3.65
CA ARG A 273 -5.04 -17.06 -2.32
C ARG A 273 -4.35 -16.29 -1.20
N ASP A 274 -3.28 -15.58 -1.54
CA ASP A 274 -2.52 -14.75 -0.63
C ASP A 274 -3.28 -13.47 -0.24
N ALA A 275 -3.09 -13.04 1.00
CA ALA A 275 -3.71 -11.85 1.56
C ALA A 275 -2.72 -11.05 2.41
N TRP A 276 -2.96 -9.74 2.56
CA TRP A 276 -2.17 -8.86 3.42
C TRP A 276 -2.37 -9.10 4.92
N SER A 277 -3.54 -9.62 5.28
CA SER A 277 -4.00 -9.85 6.66
C SER A 277 -4.91 -11.09 6.62
N LEU A 278 -6.07 -11.07 7.27
CA LEU A 278 -7.04 -12.19 7.24
C LEU A 278 -7.63 -12.43 5.84
N GLY A 279 -7.76 -11.38 5.03
CA GLY A 279 -8.18 -11.48 3.63
C GLY A 279 -9.59 -12.03 3.41
N SER A 280 -10.51 -11.84 4.36
CA SER A 280 -11.86 -12.41 4.29
C SER A 280 -12.63 -11.99 3.03
N VAL A 281 -12.47 -10.74 2.59
CA VAL A 281 -13.00 -10.26 1.31
C VAL A 281 -11.98 -10.53 0.21
N ASP A 282 -10.85 -9.84 0.26
CA ASP A 282 -9.76 -9.96 -0.71
C ASP A 282 -8.65 -10.90 -0.18
N PRO A 283 -8.46 -12.13 -0.71
CA PRO A 283 -9.25 -12.78 -1.77
C PRO A 283 -10.21 -13.88 -1.32
N THR A 284 -10.29 -14.18 -0.02
CA THR A 284 -10.83 -15.46 0.47
C THR A 284 -12.30 -15.66 0.09
N SER A 285 -13.06 -14.58 -0.08
CA SER A 285 -14.43 -14.67 -0.60
C SER A 285 -14.47 -15.30 -2.01
N GLY A 286 -13.56 -14.89 -2.89
CA GLY A 286 -13.37 -15.49 -4.22
C GLY A 286 -12.81 -16.91 -4.14
N THR A 287 -11.94 -17.20 -3.17
CA THR A 287 -11.43 -18.56 -2.94
C THR A 287 -12.57 -19.50 -2.57
N ALA A 288 -13.46 -19.08 -1.67
CA ALA A 288 -14.64 -19.85 -1.27
C ALA A 288 -15.55 -20.14 -2.47
N THR A 289 -15.84 -19.13 -3.29
CA THR A 289 -16.62 -19.31 -4.52
C THR A 289 -15.95 -20.29 -5.51
N MET A 290 -14.64 -20.14 -5.74
CA MET A 290 -13.90 -21.03 -6.65
C MET A 290 -13.91 -22.48 -6.17
N LEU A 291 -13.76 -22.71 -4.86
CA LEU A 291 -13.81 -24.05 -4.28
C LEU A 291 -15.19 -24.69 -4.43
N GLU A 292 -16.27 -23.93 -4.25
CA GLU A 292 -17.62 -24.46 -4.41
C GLU A 292 -17.96 -24.80 -5.87
N ILE A 293 -17.56 -23.94 -6.81
CA ILE A 293 -17.67 -24.25 -8.26
C ILE A 293 -16.92 -25.55 -8.57
N THR A 294 -15.68 -25.68 -8.08
CA THR A 294 -14.83 -26.86 -8.29
C THR A 294 -15.49 -28.11 -7.71
N ARG A 295 -16.10 -28.01 -6.51
CA ARG A 295 -16.80 -29.11 -5.86
C ARG A 295 -18.00 -29.58 -6.68
N VAL A 296 -18.87 -28.65 -7.10
CA VAL A 296 -20.08 -28.99 -7.88
C VAL A 296 -19.72 -29.62 -9.22
N LEU A 297 -18.80 -29.03 -9.99
CA LEU A 297 -18.33 -29.60 -11.25
C LEU A 297 -17.68 -30.97 -11.05
N GLY A 298 -16.89 -31.12 -9.97
CA GLY A 298 -16.26 -32.38 -9.59
C GLY A 298 -17.28 -33.49 -9.30
N GLU A 299 -18.40 -33.18 -8.62
CA GLU A 299 -19.48 -34.13 -8.39
C GLU A 299 -20.27 -34.45 -9.67
N MET A 300 -20.56 -33.45 -10.51
CA MET A 300 -21.23 -33.68 -11.80
C MET A 300 -20.44 -34.58 -12.72
N HIS A 301 -19.11 -34.48 -12.71
CA HIS A 301 -18.22 -35.30 -13.55
C HIS A 301 -18.07 -36.75 -13.05
N LYS A 302 -18.44 -37.05 -11.79
CA LYS A 302 -18.43 -38.44 -11.27
C LYS A 302 -19.65 -39.25 -11.70
N ASN A 303 -20.76 -38.57 -12.04
CA ASN A 303 -22.01 -39.17 -12.49
C ASN A 303 -22.03 -39.33 -14.01
#